data_AF-A0AAU3B0C1-F1
#
_entry.id   AF-A0AAU3B0C1-F1
#
_cell.length_a   1.000
_cell.length_b   1.000
_cell.length_c   1.000
_cell.angle_alpha   90.00
_cell.angle_beta   90.00
_cell.angle_gamma   90.00
#
_symmetry.space_group_name_H-M   'P 1'
#
loop_
_entity.id
_entity.type
_entity.pdbx_description
1 polymer ?
#
loop_
_entity_poly.entity_id
_entity_poly.type
_entity_poly.pdbx_seq_one_letter_code
_entity_poly.pdbx_strand_id
1 'polypeptide(L)'
;MLRPFLFTGVLVEGLRTGEADRDGDGRIGMPELADFVMDRVADLTLHQTPQLWLFGAHGGDVAIARSRPQVSISTLSSELRFVSNCRSSAPCRGQGVGGCSPG
;
A
#
# COMPACT_ATOMS: atom_id res chain seq x y z
N MET A 1 11.69 6.92 20.17
CA MET A 1 12.46 8.12 19.77
C MET A 1 11.59 8.91 18.79
N LEU A 2 11.24 10.15 19.11
CA LEU A 2 10.49 11.02 18.18
C LEU A 2 11.40 11.34 16.99
N ARG A 3 11.00 10.92 15.79
CA ARG A 3 11.69 11.33 14.56
C ARG A 3 11.45 12.83 14.35
N PRO A 4 12.48 13.65 14.09
CA PRO A 4 12.25 15.00 13.61
C PRO A 4 11.46 14.92 12.30
N PHE A 5 10.46 15.79 12.13
CA PHE A 5 9.56 15.84 10.96
C PHE A 5 8.64 14.60 10.80
N LEU A 6 7.94 14.21 11.88
CA LEU A 6 6.94 13.12 11.86
C LEU A 6 5.99 13.22 10.66
N PHE A 7 5.40 14.39 10.42
CA PHE A 7 4.53 14.66 9.26
C PHE A 7 5.17 14.20 7.94
N THR A 8 6.37 14.68 7.63
CA THR A 8 7.07 14.34 6.38
C THR A 8 7.42 12.87 6.31
N GLY A 9 7.82 12.26 7.43
CA GLY A 9 8.11 10.84 7.50
C GLY A 9 6.89 9.98 7.18
N VAL A 10 5.72 10.30 7.76
CA VAL A 10 4.45 9.62 7.50
C VAL A 10 4.02 9.81 6.05
N LEU A 11 4.09 11.03 5.52
CA LEU A 11 3.73 11.33 4.14
C LEU A 11 4.56 10.51 3.15
N VAL A 12 5.89 10.50 3.32
CA VAL A 12 6.79 9.73 2.46
C VAL A 12 6.50 8.23 2.58
N GLU A 13 6.19 7.74 3.77
CA GLU A 13 5.85 6.33 3.97
C GLU A 13 4.58 5.95 3.21
N GLY A 14 3.50 6.71 3.34
CA GLY A 14 2.24 6.45 2.62
C GLY A 14 2.41 6.43 1.10
N LEU A 15 3.20 7.35 0.55
CA LEU A 15 3.52 7.36 -0.89
C LEU A 15 4.42 6.19 -1.31
N ARG A 16 5.36 5.79 -0.46
CA ARG A 16 6.33 4.72 -0.76
C ARG A 16 5.69 3.34 -0.70
N THR A 17 4.82 3.10 0.27
CA THR A 17 4.13 1.82 0.48
C THR A 17 2.88 1.69 -0.38
N GLY A 18 2.24 2.81 -0.72
CA GLY A 18 0.93 2.83 -1.37
C GLY A 18 -0.23 2.74 -0.37
N GLU A 19 0.00 2.72 0.94
CA GLU A 19 -1.07 2.63 1.96
C GLU A 19 -1.98 3.87 2.01
N ALA A 20 -1.57 4.96 1.36
CA ALA A 20 -2.40 6.14 1.20
C ALA A 20 -3.47 6.01 0.11
N ASP A 21 -3.43 4.97 -0.73
CA ASP A 21 -4.50 4.58 -1.66
C ASP A 21 -5.54 3.78 -0.86
N ARG A 22 -6.61 4.47 -0.44
CA ARG A 22 -7.58 3.93 0.52
C ARG A 22 -8.76 3.28 -0.18
N ASP A 23 -9.09 3.73 -1.38
CA ASP A 23 -10.14 3.14 -2.19
C ASP A 23 -9.66 1.98 -3.08
N GLY A 24 -8.34 1.83 -3.26
CA GLY A 24 -7.72 0.75 -4.01
C GLY A 24 -7.79 0.94 -5.52
N ASP A 25 -8.05 2.14 -6.01
CA ASP A 25 -8.15 2.44 -7.45
C ASP A 25 -6.77 2.51 -8.15
N GLY A 26 -5.68 2.42 -7.37
CA GLY A 26 -4.30 2.47 -7.86
C GLY A 26 -3.74 3.89 -8.00
N ARG A 27 -4.48 4.91 -7.57
CA ARG A 27 -4.06 6.31 -7.48
C ARG A 27 -4.08 6.73 -6.02
N ILE A 28 -3.36 7.80 -5.72
CA ILE A 28 -3.39 8.42 -4.40
C ILE A 28 -3.84 9.86 -4.62
N GLY A 29 -5.08 10.14 -4.23
CA GLY A 29 -5.66 11.47 -4.18
C GLY A 29 -5.07 12.35 -3.09
N MET A 30 -5.29 13.67 -3.20
CA MET A 30 -4.83 14.62 -2.19
C MET A 30 -5.62 14.52 -0.86
N PRO A 31 -6.96 14.38 -0.86
CA PRO A 31 -7.76 14.04 0.32
C PRO A 31 -7.34 12.71 0.93
N GLU A 32 -7.17 11.64 0.15
CA GLU A 32 -6.75 10.34 0.70
C GLU A 32 -5.38 10.40 1.38
N LEU A 33 -4.41 11.06 0.74
CA LEU A 33 -3.08 11.26 1.31
C LEU A 33 -3.17 12.10 2.60
N ALA A 34 -4.00 13.13 2.63
CA ALA A 34 -4.17 13.95 3.82
C ALA A 34 -4.83 13.15 4.95
N ASP A 35 -5.89 12.40 4.69
CA ASP A 35 -6.55 11.57 5.68
C ASP A 35 -5.58 10.51 6.25
N PHE A 36 -4.79 9.86 5.38
CA PHE A 36 -3.72 8.96 5.79
C PHE A 36 -2.72 9.63 6.74
N VAL A 37 -2.24 10.82 6.39
CA VAL A 37 -1.25 11.53 7.21
C VAL A 37 -1.85 12.03 8.52
N MET A 38 -3.08 12.56 8.49
CA MET A 38 -3.77 13.06 9.69
C MET A 38 -3.99 11.94 10.70
N ASP A 39 -4.54 10.80 10.27
CA ASP A 39 -4.79 9.64 11.15
C ASP A 39 -3.48 9.14 11.76
N ARG A 40 -2.45 8.97 10.93
CA ARG A 40 -1.18 8.39 11.38
C ARG A 40 -0.36 9.33 12.26
N VAL A 41 -0.46 10.64 12.06
CA VAL A 41 0.18 11.63 12.96
C VAL A 41 -0.56 11.68 14.29
N ALA A 42 -1.90 11.63 14.29
CA ALA A 42 -2.70 11.62 15.51
C ALA A 42 -2.39 10.39 16.40
N ASP A 43 -2.12 9.23 15.81
CA ASP A 43 -1.67 8.02 16.52
C ASP A 43 -0.31 8.18 17.20
N LEU A 44 0.56 9.05 16.65
CA LEU A 44 1.95 9.17 17.07
C LEU A 44 2.20 10.36 17.99
N THR A 45 1.41 11.43 17.89
CA THR A 45 1.60 12.65 18.68
C THR A 45 0.35 13.51 18.76
N LEU A 46 0.10 14.09 19.93
CA LEU A 46 -0.93 15.12 20.14
C LEU A 46 -0.40 16.54 19.87
N HIS A 47 0.90 16.70 19.61
CA HIS A 47 1.54 18.02 19.49
C HIS A 47 1.65 18.51 18.04
N GLN A 48 1.24 17.68 17.07
CA GLN A 48 1.16 18.09 15.67
C GLN A 48 -0.26 17.84 15.16
N THR A 49 -0.82 18.83 14.49
CA THR A 49 -2.15 18.75 13.88
C THR A 49 -2.00 19.14 12.42
N PRO A 50 -1.70 18.18 11.52
CA PRO A 50 -1.61 18.45 10.09
C PRO A 50 -2.90 19.10 9.57
N GLN A 51 -2.77 19.93 8.55
CA GLN A 51 -3.89 20.66 7.95
C GLN A 51 -3.80 20.60 6.43
N LEU A 52 -4.95 20.58 5.77
CA LEU A 52 -5.08 20.59 4.32
C LEU A 52 -5.94 21.77 3.88
N TRP A 53 -5.48 22.51 2.88
CA TRP A 53 -6.27 23.51 2.17
C TRP A 53 -6.21 23.24 0.66
N LEU A 54 -7.37 23.08 0.05
CA LEU A 54 -7.50 22.87 -1.39
C LEU A 54 -8.19 24.09 -2.02
N PHE A 55 -7.46 24.84 -2.85
CA PHE A 55 -7.98 26.00 -3.56
C PHE A 55 -8.02 25.72 -5.06
N GLY A 56 -9.15 25.98 -5.69
CA GLY A 56 -9.28 25.89 -7.15
C GLY A 56 -9.28 24.47 -7.72
N ALA A 57 -9.33 23.44 -6.88
CA ALA A 57 -9.56 22.05 -7.29
C ALA A 57 -11.02 21.88 -7.73
N HIS A 58 -11.32 22.30 -8.96
CA HIS A 58 -12.64 22.15 -9.57
C HIS A 58 -12.67 20.82 -10.34
N GLY A 59 -13.60 19.93 -9.99
CA GLY A 59 -13.87 18.72 -10.79
C GLY A 59 -13.31 17.40 -10.25
N GLY A 60 -12.74 17.36 -9.05
CA GLY A 60 -12.40 16.10 -8.38
C GLY A 60 -11.05 16.11 -7.68
N ASP A 61 -10.64 14.91 -7.29
CA ASP A 61 -9.44 14.63 -6.53
C ASP A 61 -8.15 14.91 -7.35
N VAL A 62 -7.20 15.64 -6.77
CA VAL A 62 -5.90 15.89 -7.39
C VAL A 62 -5.01 14.68 -7.11
N ALA A 63 -4.85 13.80 -8.10
CA ALA A 63 -3.96 12.66 -8.00
C ALA A 63 -2.50 13.11 -7.82
N ILE A 64 -1.87 12.67 -6.73
CA ILE A 64 -0.48 13.00 -6.37
C ILE A 64 0.49 11.92 -6.82
N ALA A 65 0.07 10.66 -6.74
CA ALA A 65 0.90 9.51 -7.08
C ALA A 65 0.06 8.35 -7.63
N ARG A 66 0.76 7.36 -8.19
CA ARG A 66 0.19 6.03 -8.43
C ARG A 66 0.63 5.09 -7.32
N SER A 67 -0.33 4.38 -6.76
CA SER A 67 -0.04 3.33 -5.79
C SER A 67 0.57 2.13 -6.49
N ARG A 68 1.39 1.38 -5.76
CA ARG A 68 1.80 0.05 -6.23
C ARG A 68 0.62 -0.89 -5.95
N PRO A 69 0.21 -1.75 -6.91
CA PRO A 69 -0.90 -2.67 -6.68
C PRO A 69 -0.66 -3.46 -5.40
N GLN A 70 -1.48 -3.24 -4.37
CA GLN A 70 -1.53 -4.15 -3.23
C GLN A 70 -2.22 -5.41 -3.71
N VAL A 71 -1.42 -6.38 -4.17
CA VAL A 71 -1.93 -7.70 -4.54
C VAL A 71 -2.37 -8.38 -3.26
N SER A 72 -3.66 -8.29 -2.95
CA SER A 72 -4.25 -9.05 -1.85
C SER A 72 -4.27 -10.53 -2.25
N ILE A 73 -3.80 -11.41 -1.35
CA ILE A 73 -3.84 -12.86 -1.58
C ILE A 73 -5.29 -13.36 -1.70
N SER A 74 -6.26 -12.60 -1.15
CA SER A 74 -7.67 -12.92 -1.31
C SER A 74 -8.17 -12.74 -2.74
N THR A 75 -7.53 -11.86 -3.53
CA THR A 75 -7.89 -11.60 -4.93
C THR A 75 -7.12 -12.50 -5.90
N LEU A 76 -6.08 -13.19 -5.42
CA LEU A 76 -5.39 -14.21 -6.21
C LEU A 76 -6.35 -15.37 -6.49
N SER A 77 -6.53 -15.70 -7.76
CA SER A 77 -7.22 -16.92 -8.17
C SER A 77 -6.60 -18.14 -7.49
N SER A 78 -7.40 -19.17 -7.24
CA SER A 78 -6.95 -20.41 -6.60
C SER A 78 -5.71 -21.02 -7.27
N GLU A 79 -5.55 -20.81 -8.58
CA GLU A 79 -4.41 -21.24 -9.38
C GLU A 79 -3.07 -20.64 -8.92
N LEU A 80 -3.05 -19.39 -8.44
CA LEU A 80 -1.82 -18.70 -8.02
C LEU A 80 -1.40 -19.01 -6.57
N ARG A 81 -2.30 -19.57 -5.75
CA ARG A 81 -1.99 -20.01 -4.37
C ARG A 81 -0.96 -21.15 -4.36
N PHE A 82 -0.99 -22.00 -5.38
CA PHE A 82 -0.11 -23.16 -5.47
C PHE A 82 1.36 -22.76 -5.65
N VAL A 83 1.63 -21.72 -6.44
CA VAL A 83 3.00 -21.26 -6.75
C VAL A 83 3.67 -20.59 -5.54
N SER A 84 2.90 -19.94 -4.66
CA SER A 84 3.45 -19.30 -3.46
C SER A 84 3.96 -20.32 -2.43
N ASN A 85 3.42 -21.54 -2.42
CA ASN A 85 3.82 -22.59 -1.46
C ASN A 85 5.15 -23.28 -1.84
N CYS A 86 5.62 -23.12 -3.08
CA CYS A 86 6.89 -23.69 -3.54
C CYS A 86 8.14 -22.99 -2.99
N ARG A 87 8.01 -21.86 -2.27
CA ARG A 87 9.19 -21.16 -1.69
C ARG A 87 9.67 -21.75 -0.36
N SER A 88 8.90 -22.64 0.27
CA SER A 88 9.19 -23.13 1.62
C SER A 88 9.66 -24.59 1.71
N SER A 89 9.76 -25.32 0.60
CA SER A 89 10.18 -26.72 0.63
C SER A 89 11.05 -27.11 -0.58
N ALA A 90 12.37 -26.97 -0.39
CA ALA A 90 13.44 -27.60 -1.18
C ALA A 90 13.52 -27.24 -2.69
N PRO A 91 14.69 -27.37 -3.34
CA PRO A 91 14.83 -26.96 -4.73
C PRO A 91 14.08 -27.93 -5.65
N CYS A 92 13.04 -27.44 -6.32
CA CYS A 92 12.34 -28.18 -7.37
C CYS A 92 13.33 -28.48 -8.51
N ARG A 93 13.76 -29.74 -8.63
CA ARG A 93 14.55 -30.20 -9.77
C ARG A 93 13.59 -30.40 -10.95
N GLY A 94 13.77 -29.59 -11.99
CA GLY A 94 12.87 -29.55 -13.14
C GLY A 94 12.64 -30.91 -13.78
N GLN A 95 11.38 -31.32 -13.81
CA GLN A 95 10.84 -32.29 -14.77
C GLN A 95 9.57 -31.68 -15.36
N GLY A 96 9.44 -31.85 -16.67
CA GLY A 96 8.55 -31.08 -17.55
C GLY A 96 7.08 -31.12 -17.16
N VAL A 97 6.37 -30.11 -17.67
CA VAL A 97 4.91 -29.95 -17.85
C VAL A 97 4.05 -31.09 -17.27
N GLY A 98 3.99 -31.18 -15.94
CA GLY A 98 3.18 -32.17 -15.24
C GLY A 98 3.04 -31.73 -13.79
N GLY A 99 1.80 -31.48 -13.38
CA GLY A 99 1.47 -30.91 -12.08
C GLY A 99 2.09 -31.64 -10.90
N CYS A 100 2.36 -30.90 -9.83
CA CYS A 100 2.80 -31.44 -8.56
C CYS A 100 1.60 -32.12 -7.86
N SER A 101 1.65 -33.43 -7.66
CA SER A 101 0.75 -34.12 -6.72
C SER A 101 1.36 -34.13 -5.31
N PRO A 102 0.57 -33.91 -4.25
CA PRO A 102 1.03 -34.09 -2.88
C PRO A 102 1.13 -35.59 -2.56
N GLY A 103 2.20 -35.96 -1.85
CA GLY A 103 2.38 -37.28 -1.21
C GLY A 103 2.16 -37.21 0.28
#